data_AF-A0AAV6JKT2-F1
#
_entry.id   AF-A0AAV6JKT2-F1
#
_cell.length_a   1.000
_cell.length_b   1.000
_cell.length_c   1.000
_cell.angle_alpha   90.00
_cell.angle_beta   90.00
_cell.angle_gamma   90.00
#
_symmetry.space_group_name_H-M   'P 1'
#
loop_
_entity.id
_entity.type
_entity.pdbx_description
1 polymer ?
#
loop_
_entity_poly.entity_id
_entity_poly.type
_entity_poly.pdbx_seq_one_letter_code
_entity_poly.pdbx_strand_id
1 'polypeptide(L)'
;MSNRVLRNYPEDIDNFLRVSFVDEELGNKLFSADLSPRVAFSSEERRTGIYRRILSTLRDGIVIGDKKFDFLAFSSSQLRENSAWMFASRPGLTAADIRKWMGDFREIRNAAKYAARLGQSFSSSRETLSVGRHERVMIPDVEIERDGIKYVFSDGIGKLSPDFARRVAKKCGINNSIPSAFQIRYGGYKGVLAVDPASTVKISLRKSTPNHNRKCHDSSNTISPQKTRTARAMTVAE
;
A
#
# COMPACT_ATOMS: atom_id res chain seq x y z
N MET A 1 -12.02 6.02 -0.54
CA MET A 1 -10.55 5.87 -0.37
C MET A 1 -9.98 5.40 -1.70
N SER A 2 -8.95 6.07 -2.23
CA SER A 2 -8.36 5.74 -3.55
C SER A 2 -7.00 5.07 -3.39
N ASN A 3 -6.57 4.31 -4.40
CA ASN A 3 -5.24 3.71 -4.45
C ASN A 3 -4.31 4.55 -5.35
N ARG A 4 -2.99 4.32 -5.30
CA ARG A 4 -2.01 5.14 -6.03
C ARG A 4 -2.19 5.04 -7.55
N VAL A 5 -2.66 3.89 -8.03
CA VAL A 5 -2.80 3.57 -9.45
C VAL A 5 -3.97 4.33 -10.05
N LEU A 6 -5.15 4.25 -9.42
CA LEU A 6 -6.35 4.98 -9.83
C LEU A 6 -6.14 6.51 -9.82
N ARG A 7 -5.28 7.02 -8.93
CA ARG A 7 -4.91 8.44 -8.92
C ARG A 7 -4.00 8.85 -10.08
N ASN A 8 -3.18 7.94 -10.58
CA ASN A 8 -2.25 8.22 -11.68
C ASN A 8 -2.93 8.10 -13.06
N TYR A 9 -4.05 7.37 -13.14
CA TYR A 9 -4.80 7.15 -14.38
C TYR A 9 -6.26 7.59 -14.20
N PRO A 10 -6.53 8.89 -13.95
CA PRO A 10 -7.88 9.39 -13.71
C PRO A 10 -8.79 9.31 -14.94
N GLU A 11 -8.21 9.39 -16.14
CA GLU A 11 -8.94 9.27 -17.41
C GLU A 11 -9.35 7.82 -17.74
N ASP A 12 -8.75 6.85 -17.06
CA ASP A 12 -8.93 5.42 -17.31
C ASP A 12 -9.73 4.72 -16.21
N ILE A 13 -10.41 5.47 -15.33
CA ILE A 13 -11.14 4.89 -14.19
C ILE A 13 -12.14 3.82 -14.64
N ASP A 14 -12.83 4.06 -15.75
CA ASP A 14 -13.82 3.13 -16.34
C ASP A 14 -13.18 1.88 -16.97
N ASN A 15 -11.85 1.82 -17.01
CA ASN A 15 -11.08 0.67 -17.47
C ASN A 15 -10.55 -0.17 -16.30
N PHE A 16 -10.75 0.24 -15.05
CA PHE A 16 -10.41 -0.57 -13.89
C PHE A 16 -11.60 -1.37 -13.38
N LEU A 17 -11.41 -2.67 -13.17
CA LEU A 17 -12.40 -3.56 -12.60
C LEU A 17 -11.84 -4.22 -11.34
N ARG A 18 -12.60 -4.20 -10.24
CA ARG A 18 -12.28 -4.98 -9.05
C ARG A 18 -13.15 -6.23 -9.02
N VAL A 19 -12.51 -7.39 -9.14
CA VAL A 19 -13.18 -8.69 -9.09
C VAL A 19 -12.98 -9.30 -7.71
N SER A 20 -14.04 -9.86 -7.13
CA SER A 20 -14.06 -10.56 -5.86
C SER A 20 -14.65 -11.95 -6.07
N PHE A 21 -13.92 -12.99 -5.65
CA PHE A 21 -14.39 -14.37 -5.71
C PHE A 21 -14.99 -14.74 -4.36
N VAL A 22 -16.31 -14.90 -4.34
CA VAL A 22 -17.11 -15.19 -3.15
C VAL A 22 -17.90 -16.47 -3.35
N ASP A 23 -18.36 -17.04 -2.24
CA ASP A 23 -19.27 -18.19 -2.24
C ASP A 23 -20.71 -17.79 -2.65
N GLU A 24 -21.58 -18.77 -2.89
CA GLU A 24 -22.97 -18.60 -3.31
C GLU A 24 -23.80 -17.77 -2.32
N GLU A 25 -23.49 -17.85 -1.02
CA GLU A 25 -24.13 -17.04 0.02
C GLU A 25 -23.62 -15.59 0.06
N LEU A 26 -22.70 -15.18 -0.83
CA LEU A 26 -22.12 -13.83 -0.99
C LEU A 26 -21.39 -13.27 0.25
N GLY A 27 -21.51 -13.89 1.43
CA GLY A 27 -20.94 -13.43 2.70
C GLY A 27 -19.63 -14.11 3.09
N ASN A 28 -19.39 -15.33 2.60
CA ASN A 28 -18.24 -16.14 2.99
C ASN A 28 -17.12 -16.11 1.94
N LYS A 29 -15.89 -16.07 2.43
CA LYS A 29 -14.68 -16.15 1.59
C LYS A 29 -14.48 -17.60 1.20
N LEU A 30 -14.18 -17.85 -0.06
CA LEU A 30 -13.73 -19.16 -0.51
C LEU A 30 -12.51 -19.62 0.30
N PHE A 31 -12.61 -20.80 0.90
CA PHE A 31 -11.54 -21.40 1.68
C PHE A 31 -10.67 -22.29 0.78
N SER A 32 -9.45 -22.54 1.24
CA SER A 32 -8.52 -23.42 0.51
C SER A 32 -9.08 -24.85 0.33
N ALA A 33 -9.97 -25.29 1.22
CA ALA A 33 -10.61 -26.61 1.13
C ALA A 33 -11.58 -26.71 -0.05
N ASP A 34 -12.25 -25.61 -0.41
CA ASP A 34 -13.21 -25.53 -1.53
C ASP A 34 -12.50 -25.52 -2.89
N LEU A 35 -11.25 -25.08 -2.90
CA LEU A 35 -10.39 -25.03 -4.09
C LEU A 35 -9.58 -26.32 -4.28
N SER A 36 -9.19 -26.94 -3.17
CA SER A 36 -8.40 -28.16 -3.14
C SER A 36 -8.83 -29.08 -1.99
N PRO A 37 -9.76 -30.01 -2.23
CA PRO A 37 -10.23 -30.97 -1.23
C PRO A 37 -9.06 -31.83 -0.75
N ARG A 38 -8.99 -32.08 0.55
CA ARG A 38 -7.91 -32.89 1.16
C ARG A 38 -8.01 -34.38 0.79
N VAL A 39 -9.18 -34.83 0.36
CA VAL A 39 -9.45 -36.20 -0.07
C VAL A 39 -9.47 -36.21 -1.59
N ALA A 40 -8.30 -36.36 -2.21
CA ALA A 40 -8.19 -36.56 -3.65
C ALA A 40 -7.47 -37.89 -3.88
N PHE A 41 -8.13 -38.80 -4.60
CA PHE A 41 -7.64 -40.16 -4.88
C PHE A 41 -6.56 -40.16 -5.98
N SER A 42 -6.39 -39.04 -6.70
CA SER A 42 -5.35 -38.83 -7.72
C SER A 42 -4.82 -37.39 -7.71
N SER A 43 -3.62 -37.17 -8.26
CA SER A 43 -2.97 -35.84 -8.30
C SER A 43 -3.70 -34.82 -9.19
N GLU A 44 -4.44 -35.29 -10.19
CA GLU A 44 -5.22 -34.47 -11.14
C GLU A 44 -6.56 -33.98 -10.53
N GLU A 45 -7.17 -34.75 -9.62
CA GLU A 45 -8.46 -34.41 -8.98
C GLU A 45 -8.34 -33.45 -7.79
N ARG A 46 -7.13 -33.04 -7.42
CA ARG A 46 -6.91 -32.10 -6.31
C ARG A 46 -7.50 -30.71 -6.57
N ARG A 47 -7.86 -30.34 -7.79
CA ARG A 47 -8.34 -28.99 -8.14
C ARG A 47 -9.80 -29.01 -8.58
N THR A 48 -10.64 -28.31 -7.81
CA THR A 48 -12.08 -28.23 -8.10
C THR A 48 -12.39 -27.47 -9.39
N GLY A 49 -13.62 -27.60 -9.90
CA GLY A 49 -14.13 -26.78 -10.99
C GLY A 49 -14.05 -25.28 -10.67
N ILE A 50 -14.24 -24.92 -9.39
CA ILE A 50 -14.11 -23.55 -8.88
C ILE A 50 -12.67 -23.05 -9.05
N TYR A 51 -11.67 -23.84 -8.66
CA TYR A 51 -10.26 -23.48 -8.88
C TYR A 51 -9.97 -23.21 -10.36
N ARG A 52 -10.44 -24.09 -11.26
CA ARG A 52 -10.24 -23.91 -12.70
C ARG A 52 -10.93 -22.66 -13.23
N ARG A 53 -12.14 -22.35 -12.75
CA ARG A 53 -12.88 -21.15 -13.13
C ARG A 53 -12.20 -19.86 -12.66
N ILE A 54 -11.68 -19.83 -11.44
CA ILE A 54 -10.91 -18.68 -10.94
C ILE A 54 -9.63 -18.53 -11.75
N LEU A 55 -8.93 -19.63 -12.02
CA LEU A 55 -7.70 -19.61 -12.80
C LEU A 55 -7.93 -19.14 -14.24
N SER A 56 -8.98 -19.60 -14.91
CA SER A 56 -9.32 -19.14 -16.27
C SER A 56 -9.70 -17.67 -16.26
N THR A 57 -10.47 -17.20 -15.26
CA THR A 57 -10.81 -15.78 -15.10
C THR A 57 -9.56 -14.91 -14.96
N LEU A 58 -8.58 -15.34 -14.17
CA LEU A 58 -7.33 -14.59 -13.96
C LEU A 58 -6.37 -14.68 -15.16
N ARG A 59 -6.38 -15.79 -15.90
CA ARG A 59 -5.49 -16.03 -17.04
C ARG A 59 -6.02 -15.40 -18.33
N ASP A 60 -7.29 -15.63 -18.63
CA ASP A 60 -7.90 -15.33 -19.92
C ASP A 60 -8.60 -13.95 -19.91
N GLY A 61 -8.88 -13.43 -18.71
CA GLY A 61 -9.56 -12.16 -18.50
C GLY A 61 -11.08 -12.30 -18.39
N ILE A 62 -11.76 -11.16 -18.27
CA ILE A 62 -13.23 -11.05 -18.30
C ILE A 62 -13.62 -10.06 -19.39
N VAL A 63 -14.56 -10.44 -20.25
CA VAL A 63 -15.14 -9.54 -21.26
C VAL A 63 -16.48 -9.00 -20.74
N ILE A 64 -16.61 -7.68 -20.68
CA ILE A 64 -17.87 -7.00 -20.32
C ILE A 64 -18.12 -5.92 -21.38
N GLY A 65 -19.20 -6.08 -22.15
CA GLY A 65 -19.49 -5.20 -23.28
C GLY A 65 -18.37 -5.26 -24.33
N ASP A 66 -17.83 -4.11 -24.68
CA ASP A 66 -16.74 -3.91 -25.63
C ASP A 66 -15.34 -3.99 -24.99
N LYS A 67 -15.26 -4.17 -23.67
CA LYS A 67 -14.00 -4.15 -22.91
C LYS A 67 -13.59 -5.54 -22.46
N LYS A 68 -12.31 -5.88 -22.68
CA LYS A 68 -11.65 -7.06 -22.11
C LYS A 68 -10.75 -6.65 -20.95
N PHE A 69 -11.08 -7.09 -19.75
CA PHE A 69 -10.34 -6.84 -18.52
C PHE A 69 -9.34 -7.97 -18.25
N ASP A 70 -8.05 -7.64 -18.29
CA ASP A 70 -6.96 -8.57 -18.01
C ASP A 70 -6.43 -8.39 -16.58
N PHE A 71 -5.84 -9.43 -16.01
CA PHE A 71 -5.28 -9.37 -14.66
C PHE A 71 -4.20 -8.29 -14.53
N LEU A 72 -4.36 -7.42 -13.52
CA LEU A 72 -3.43 -6.35 -13.23
C LEU A 72 -2.56 -6.65 -12.01
N ALA A 73 -3.17 -6.69 -10.82
CA ALA A 73 -2.49 -7.02 -9.57
C ALA A 73 -3.50 -7.16 -8.42
N PHE A 74 -3.00 -7.52 -7.23
CA PHE A 74 -3.75 -7.48 -5.97
C PHE A 74 -2.88 -6.87 -4.86
N SER A 75 -3.50 -6.19 -3.91
CA SER A 75 -2.85 -5.86 -2.63
C SER A 75 -3.00 -6.98 -1.61
N SER A 76 -2.23 -6.95 -0.52
CA SER A 76 -2.31 -7.96 0.54
C SER A 76 -3.68 -8.02 1.22
N SER A 77 -4.42 -6.92 1.31
CA SER A 77 -5.79 -6.91 1.84
C SER A 77 -6.75 -7.57 0.87
N GLN A 78 -6.63 -7.25 -0.43
CA GLN A 78 -7.47 -7.84 -1.46
C GLN A 78 -7.22 -9.35 -1.61
N LEU A 79 -5.97 -9.78 -1.50
CA LEU A 79 -5.64 -11.21 -1.50
C LEU A 79 -6.33 -11.96 -0.34
N ARG A 80 -6.41 -11.34 0.85
CA ARG A 80 -7.14 -11.90 2.01
C ARG A 80 -8.67 -11.86 1.83
N GLU A 81 -9.16 -11.11 0.86
CA GLU A 81 -10.57 -10.98 0.49
C GLU A 81 -10.85 -11.67 -0.85
N ASN A 82 -9.94 -12.55 -1.32
CA ASN A 82 -10.04 -13.24 -2.61
C ASN A 82 -10.40 -12.29 -3.77
N SER A 83 -9.76 -11.12 -3.78
CA SER A 83 -10.05 -10.04 -4.71
C SER A 83 -8.81 -9.61 -5.48
N ALA A 84 -9.01 -9.14 -6.71
CA ALA A 84 -7.96 -8.64 -7.59
C ALA A 84 -8.44 -7.44 -8.42
N TRP A 85 -7.48 -6.63 -8.86
CA TRP A 85 -7.71 -5.61 -9.88
C TRP A 85 -7.44 -6.20 -11.27
N MET A 86 -8.31 -5.86 -12.20
CA MET A 86 -8.18 -6.12 -13.63
C MET A 86 -8.27 -4.79 -14.37
N PHE A 87 -7.72 -4.75 -15.59
CA PHE A 87 -7.65 -3.54 -16.40
C PHE A 87 -8.01 -3.83 -17.86
N ALA A 88 -8.88 -3.01 -18.41
CA ALA A 88 -9.21 -3.01 -19.83
C ALA A 88 -8.19 -2.19 -20.62
N SER A 89 -7.38 -2.88 -21.42
CA SER A 89 -6.36 -2.24 -22.24
C SER A 89 -6.99 -1.32 -23.29
N ARG A 90 -6.31 -0.21 -23.59
CA ARG A 90 -6.68 0.71 -24.67
C ARG A 90 -5.46 1.05 -25.53
N PRO A 91 -5.63 1.67 -26.71
CA PRO A 91 -4.50 2.16 -27.49
C PRO A 91 -3.57 3.03 -26.62
N GLY A 92 -2.30 2.62 -26.54
CA GLY A 92 -1.26 3.32 -25.77
C GLY A 92 -1.19 3.01 -24.28
N LEU A 93 -2.07 2.17 -23.71
CA LEU A 93 -1.98 1.77 -22.30
C LEU A 93 -2.49 0.35 -22.06
N THR A 94 -1.59 -0.53 -21.62
CA THR A 94 -1.90 -1.91 -21.24
C THR A 94 -1.70 -2.16 -19.75
N ALA A 95 -2.23 -3.29 -19.26
CA ALA A 95 -1.95 -3.75 -17.91
C ALA A 95 -0.44 -4.00 -17.66
N ALA A 96 0.34 -4.33 -18.69
CA ALA A 96 1.80 -4.45 -18.58
C ALA A 96 2.48 -3.09 -18.37
N ASP A 97 2.04 -2.06 -19.07
CA ASP A 97 2.57 -0.70 -18.93
C ASP A 97 2.31 -0.14 -17.53
N ILE A 98 1.10 -0.35 -17.02
CA ILE A 98 0.72 0.04 -15.66
C ILE A 98 1.60 -0.69 -14.63
N ARG A 99 1.87 -1.99 -14.81
CA ARG A 99 2.78 -2.75 -13.93
C ARG A 99 4.22 -2.24 -14.01
N LYS A 100 4.70 -1.89 -15.20
CA LYS A 100 6.02 -1.30 -15.41
C LYS A 100 6.14 0.06 -14.72
N TRP A 101 5.10 0.89 -14.77
CA TRP A 101 5.02 2.16 -14.06
C TRP A 101 5.08 1.99 -12.53
N MET A 102 4.51 0.90 -11.98
CA MET A 102 4.55 0.65 -10.52
C MET A 102 5.97 0.46 -9.97
N GLY A 103 6.90 0.04 -10.82
CA GLY A 103 8.31 -0.11 -10.46
C GLY A 103 9.01 -1.17 -11.30
N ASP A 104 10.33 -1.11 -11.29
CA ASP A 104 11.17 -2.16 -11.84
C ASP A 104 11.39 -3.24 -10.78
N PHE A 105 10.94 -4.46 -11.06
CA PHE A 105 11.03 -5.61 -10.17
C PHE A 105 11.77 -6.79 -10.80
N ARG A 106 12.53 -6.56 -11.88
CA ARG A 106 13.24 -7.63 -12.62
C ARG A 106 14.20 -8.45 -11.76
N GLU A 107 14.75 -7.85 -10.70
CA GLU A 107 15.63 -8.55 -9.76
C GLU A 107 14.90 -9.49 -8.79
N ILE A 108 13.57 -9.38 -8.66
CA ILE A 108 12.78 -10.18 -7.74
C ILE A 108 12.37 -11.49 -8.40
N ARG A 109 13.15 -12.55 -8.17
CA ARG A 109 12.87 -13.90 -8.70
C ARG A 109 11.72 -14.63 -8.01
N ASN A 110 11.40 -14.26 -6.78
CA ASN A 110 10.35 -14.93 -6.00
C ASN A 110 8.98 -14.31 -6.31
N ALA A 111 8.06 -15.12 -6.86
CA ALA A 111 6.73 -14.68 -7.28
C ALA A 111 5.90 -14.05 -6.14
N ALA A 112 5.98 -14.59 -4.91
CA ALA A 112 5.26 -14.05 -3.76
C ALA A 112 5.82 -12.68 -3.35
N LYS A 113 7.14 -12.50 -3.32
CA LYS A 113 7.78 -11.20 -3.08
C LYS A 113 7.43 -10.20 -4.19
N TYR A 114 7.44 -10.65 -5.45
CA TYR A 114 7.08 -9.82 -6.60
C TYR A 114 5.64 -9.32 -6.48
N ALA A 115 4.68 -10.22 -6.26
CA ALA A 115 3.27 -9.87 -6.10
C ALA A 115 3.03 -8.95 -4.90
N ALA A 116 3.68 -9.23 -3.76
CA ALA A 116 3.61 -8.37 -2.58
C ALA A 116 4.13 -6.96 -2.86
N ARG A 117 5.16 -6.79 -3.70
CA ARG A 117 5.71 -5.49 -4.10
C ARG A 117 4.79 -4.76 -5.08
N LEU A 118 4.30 -5.45 -6.09
CA LEU A 118 3.35 -4.91 -7.06
C LEU A 118 2.07 -4.40 -6.35
N GLY A 119 1.57 -5.19 -5.38
CA GLY A 119 0.39 -4.87 -4.58
C GLY A 119 0.52 -3.67 -3.64
N GLN A 120 1.72 -3.15 -3.39
CA GLN A 120 1.91 -1.97 -2.53
C GLN A 120 1.25 -0.72 -3.13
N SER A 121 1.27 -0.59 -4.46
CA SER A 121 0.64 0.53 -5.16
C SER A 121 -0.89 0.51 -5.10
N PHE A 122 -1.47 -0.67 -4.85
CA PHE A 122 -2.92 -0.86 -4.68
C PHE A 122 -3.39 -0.76 -3.24
N SER A 123 -2.48 -0.60 -2.28
CA SER A 123 -2.86 -0.34 -0.90
C SER A 123 -3.64 0.97 -0.81
N SER A 124 -4.81 0.91 -0.18
CA SER A 124 -5.61 2.10 0.06
C SER A 124 -4.83 3.07 0.95
N SER A 125 -4.63 4.28 0.44
CA SER A 125 -3.94 5.35 1.16
C SER A 125 -4.65 6.67 0.89
N ARG A 126 -4.77 7.51 1.92
CA ARG A 126 -5.19 8.91 1.72
C ARG A 126 -3.96 9.70 1.35
N GLU A 127 -3.98 10.29 0.16
CA GLU A 127 -2.90 11.19 -0.25
C GLU A 127 -3.07 12.53 0.47
N THR A 128 -2.07 12.97 1.24
CA THR A 128 -2.20 14.17 2.08
C THR A 128 -1.08 15.20 1.94
N LEU A 129 -0.75 15.75 0.78
CA LEU A 129 0.26 16.83 0.62
C LEU A 129 1.63 16.30 0.18
N SER A 130 2.11 16.91 -0.91
CA SER A 130 3.47 16.74 -1.41
C SER A 130 4.43 17.59 -0.59
N VAL A 131 5.63 17.05 -0.31
CA VAL A 131 6.70 17.78 0.40
C VAL A 131 7.95 17.78 -0.46
N GLY A 132 8.38 18.97 -0.88
CA GLY A 132 9.57 19.15 -1.71
C GLY A 132 10.86 18.73 -1.00
N ARG A 133 11.92 18.45 -1.76
CA ARG A 133 13.24 18.07 -1.19
C ARG A 133 13.85 19.18 -0.32
N HIS A 134 13.56 20.44 -0.63
CA HIS A 134 13.99 21.61 0.17
C HIS A 134 13.16 21.81 1.44
N GLU A 135 12.01 21.15 1.56
CA GLU A 135 11.10 21.27 2.69
C GLU A 135 11.31 20.14 3.72
N ARG A 136 12.33 19.31 3.50
CA ARG A 136 12.72 18.22 4.39
C ARG A 136 14.19 18.32 4.75
N VAL A 137 14.52 17.88 5.96
CA VAL A 137 15.90 17.77 6.43
C VAL A 137 16.19 16.37 6.95
N MET A 138 17.43 15.93 6.81
CA MET A 138 17.91 14.72 7.46
C MET A 138 18.54 15.11 8.80
N ILE A 139 18.06 14.52 9.89
CA ILE A 139 18.62 14.72 11.23
C ILE A 139 19.33 13.44 11.69
N PRO A 140 20.38 13.55 12.52
CA PRO A 140 21.05 12.37 13.09
C PRO A 140 20.08 11.60 13.99
N ASP A 141 20.36 10.33 14.25
CA ASP A 141 19.61 9.54 15.22
C ASP A 141 19.92 9.97 16.67
N VAL A 142 18.97 9.78 17.58
CA VAL A 142 19.22 9.89 19.02
C VAL A 142 19.82 8.57 19.45
N GLU A 143 21.11 8.60 19.73
CA GLU A 143 21.91 7.43 20.06
C GLU A 143 22.53 7.65 21.45
N ILE A 144 22.56 6.60 22.27
CA ILE A 144 23.36 6.57 23.49
C ILE A 144 24.29 5.36 23.45
N GLU A 145 25.45 5.49 24.06
CA GLU A 145 26.35 4.37 24.30
C GLU A 145 26.34 4.04 25.79
N ARG A 146 26.08 2.78 26.11
CA ARG A 146 26.18 2.23 27.47
C ARG A 146 26.87 0.89 27.41
N ASP A 147 27.90 0.71 28.23
CA ASP A 147 28.69 -0.52 28.30
C ASP A 147 29.24 -1.00 26.95
N GLY A 148 29.64 -0.06 26.08
CA GLY A 148 30.13 -0.34 24.73
C GLY A 148 29.04 -0.76 23.73
N ILE A 149 27.76 -0.75 24.14
CA ILE A 149 26.61 -1.05 23.27
C ILE A 149 25.94 0.25 22.85
N LYS A 150 25.81 0.43 21.53
CA LYS A 150 25.14 1.57 20.92
C LYS A 150 23.64 1.31 20.79
N TYR A 151 22.82 2.14 21.43
CA TYR A 151 21.36 2.07 21.39
C TYR A 151 20.77 3.25 20.60
N VAL A 152 19.85 2.96 19.69
CA VAL A 152 19.15 3.97 18.87
C VAL A 152 17.71 4.12 19.38
N PHE A 153 17.37 5.28 19.95
CA PHE A 153 16.05 5.54 20.55
C PHE A 153 15.03 6.13 19.57
N SER A 154 15.52 6.57 18.41
CA SER A 154 14.71 7.27 17.43
C SER A 154 14.52 6.48 16.14
N ASP A 155 14.75 5.17 16.17
CA ASP A 155 14.56 4.33 14.99
C ASP A 155 13.09 4.41 14.53
N GLY A 156 12.90 4.73 13.26
CA GLY A 156 11.58 4.91 12.67
C GLY A 156 10.81 6.18 13.09
N ILE A 157 11.41 7.09 13.86
CA ILE A 157 10.75 8.32 14.37
C ILE A 157 11.37 9.59 13.78
N GLY A 158 10.58 10.31 12.98
CA GLY A 158 10.90 11.65 12.49
C GLY A 158 10.14 12.76 13.21
N LYS A 159 10.39 14.01 12.81
CA LYS A 159 9.73 15.21 13.35
C LYS A 159 8.86 15.89 12.29
N LEU A 160 7.80 16.55 12.74
CA LEU A 160 6.86 17.32 11.93
C LEU A 160 6.67 18.71 12.54
N SER A 161 6.65 19.76 11.70
CA SER A 161 6.31 21.09 12.20
C SER A 161 4.82 21.21 12.58
N PRO A 162 4.47 22.04 13.57
CA PRO A 162 3.07 22.23 13.98
C PRO A 162 2.17 22.80 12.86
N ASP A 163 2.71 23.72 12.03
CA ASP A 163 1.98 24.24 10.86
C ASP A 163 1.63 23.12 9.89
N PHE A 164 2.61 22.29 9.56
CA PHE A 164 2.40 21.22 8.62
C PHE A 164 1.49 20.11 9.18
N ALA A 165 1.59 19.82 10.47
CA ALA A 165 0.67 18.93 11.19
C ALA A 165 -0.80 19.38 11.05
N ARG A 166 -1.07 20.69 11.20
CA ARG A 166 -2.40 21.27 11.02
C ARG A 166 -2.92 21.09 9.59
N ARG A 167 -2.07 21.32 8.60
CA ARG A 167 -2.42 21.13 7.18
C ARG A 167 -2.73 19.68 6.85
N VAL A 168 -1.95 18.74 7.40
CA VAL A 168 -2.21 17.29 7.25
C VAL A 168 -3.52 16.91 7.95
N ALA A 169 -3.76 17.38 9.18
CA ALA A 169 -4.99 17.12 9.93
C ALA A 169 -6.24 17.60 9.17
N LYS A 170 -6.21 18.84 8.65
CA LYS A 170 -7.28 19.40 7.82
C LYS A 170 -7.54 18.56 6.57
N LYS A 171 -6.49 18.10 5.86
CA LYS A 171 -6.63 17.23 4.68
C LYS A 171 -7.14 15.82 5.02
N CYS A 172 -6.89 15.37 6.25
CA CYS A 172 -7.49 14.16 6.81
C CYS A 172 -8.97 14.33 7.22
N GLY A 173 -9.51 15.55 7.23
CA GLY A 173 -10.83 15.87 7.76
C GLY A 173 -10.89 15.84 9.28
N ILE A 174 -9.74 15.99 9.95
CA ILE A 174 -9.65 16.11 11.41
C ILE A 174 -9.63 17.62 11.71
N ASN A 175 -10.80 18.17 12.05
CA ASN A 175 -10.97 19.61 12.26
C ASN A 175 -10.96 20.01 13.74
N ASN A 176 -11.18 19.06 14.65
CA ASN A 176 -11.40 19.34 16.07
C ASN A 176 -10.12 19.22 16.92
N SER A 177 -9.07 18.59 16.39
CA SER A 177 -7.78 18.46 17.07
C SER A 177 -6.65 18.19 16.07
N ILE A 178 -5.43 18.61 16.42
CA ILE A 178 -4.24 18.28 15.64
C ILE A 178 -3.58 17.07 16.31
N PRO A 179 -3.45 15.93 15.63
CA PRO A 179 -2.73 14.79 16.19
C PRO A 179 -1.28 15.13 16.52
N SER A 180 -0.79 14.65 17.66
CA SER A 180 0.62 14.82 18.06
C SER A 180 1.58 13.91 17.29
N ALA A 181 1.05 12.89 16.60
CA ALA A 181 1.85 11.96 15.81
C ALA A 181 1.10 11.46 14.57
N PHE A 182 1.85 11.19 13.49
CA PHE A 182 1.32 10.73 12.21
C PHE A 182 2.10 9.52 11.71
N GLN A 183 1.42 8.41 11.42
CA GLN A 183 2.04 7.27 10.76
C GLN A 183 2.22 7.56 9.27
N ILE A 184 3.45 7.46 8.75
CA ILE A 184 3.78 7.83 7.38
C ILE A 184 4.29 6.69 6.52
N ARG A 185 4.06 6.84 5.22
CA ARG A 185 4.81 6.21 4.14
C ARG A 185 5.19 7.30 3.15
N TYR A 186 6.47 7.64 3.08
CA TYR A 186 6.98 8.77 2.28
C TYR A 186 8.26 8.34 1.56
N GLY A 187 8.31 8.35 0.23
CA GLY A 187 9.56 8.15 -0.52
C GLY A 187 10.41 6.91 -0.19
N GLY A 188 9.82 5.85 0.40
CA GLY A 188 10.56 4.67 0.89
C GLY A 188 10.79 4.64 2.41
N TYR A 189 10.58 5.75 3.10
CA TYR A 189 10.51 5.86 4.56
C TYR A 189 9.17 5.33 5.06
N LYS A 190 9.21 4.52 6.12
CA LYS A 190 8.05 4.03 6.85
C LYS A 190 8.32 4.25 8.33
N GLY A 191 7.41 4.92 9.02
CA GLY A 191 7.62 5.25 10.43
C GLY A 191 6.53 6.16 10.98
N VAL A 192 6.87 6.86 12.05
CA VAL A 192 6.00 7.85 12.71
C VAL A 192 6.68 9.21 12.66
N LEU A 193 5.92 10.27 12.39
CA LEU A 193 6.36 11.64 12.58
C LEU A 193 5.67 12.20 13.82
N ALA A 194 6.44 12.62 14.82
CA ALA A 194 5.93 13.33 15.99
C ALA A 194 5.96 14.84 15.73
N VAL A 195 4.94 15.56 16.20
CA VAL A 195 4.90 17.03 16.14
C VAL A 195 5.93 17.58 17.12
N ASP A 196 6.89 18.33 16.60
CA ASP A 196 7.90 19.03 17.39
C ASP A 196 7.55 20.53 17.41
N PRO A 197 7.13 21.10 18.56
CA PRO A 197 6.77 22.51 18.68
C PRO A 197 7.88 23.48 18.25
N ALA A 198 9.14 23.08 18.36
CA ALA A 198 10.29 23.90 17.98
C ALA A 198 10.68 23.76 16.49
N SER A 199 10.06 22.84 15.75
CA SER A 199 10.43 22.56 14.37
C SER A 199 9.78 23.55 13.39
N THR A 200 10.61 24.26 12.64
CA THR A 200 10.19 25.16 11.54
C THR A 200 10.17 24.46 10.17
N VAL A 201 10.88 23.32 10.04
CA VAL A 201 10.94 22.52 8.81
C VAL A 201 9.74 21.57 8.76
N LYS A 202 9.10 21.44 7.59
CA LYS A 202 7.90 20.59 7.44
C LYS A 202 8.14 19.16 7.91
N ILE A 203 9.21 18.52 7.44
CA ILE A 203 9.56 17.15 7.84
C ILE A 203 11.05 17.04 8.18
N SER A 204 11.37 16.44 9.32
CA SER A 204 12.72 15.95 9.62
C SER A 204 12.74 14.43 9.66
N LEU A 205 13.56 13.80 8.81
CA LEU A 205 13.71 12.34 8.72
C LEU A 205 15.05 11.90 9.30
N ARG A 206 15.13 10.70 9.86
CA ARG A 206 16.37 10.12 10.40
C ARG A 206 16.97 9.09 9.45
N LYS A 207 18.29 8.90 9.57
CA LYS A 207 19.05 7.99 8.70
C LYS A 207 18.71 6.52 8.96
N SER A 208 18.28 6.16 10.16
CA SER A 208 17.75 4.84 10.53
C SER A 208 16.40 4.49 9.88
N THR A 209 15.59 5.50 9.54
CA THR A 209 14.20 5.34 9.09
C THR A 209 13.97 4.77 7.67
N PRO A 210 14.89 4.81 6.68
CA PRO A 210 14.68 4.15 5.40
C PRO A 210 14.64 2.63 5.59
N ASN A 211 13.62 1.97 5.03
CA ASN A 211 13.70 0.52 4.86
C ASN A 211 14.85 0.21 3.90
N HIS A 212 15.82 -0.57 4.38
CA HIS A 212 17.01 -1.04 3.66
C HIS A 212 16.61 -1.81 2.39
N ASN A 213 16.34 -1.11 1.28
CA ASN A 213 16.37 -1.55 -0.14
C ASN A 213 15.84 -0.53 -1.16
N ARG A 214 16.01 0.78 -0.98
CA ARG A 214 15.59 1.75 -2.02
C ARG A 214 16.64 2.84 -2.27
N LYS A 215 17.21 2.86 -3.47
CA LYS A 215 17.66 4.12 -4.09
C LYS A 215 16.41 4.98 -4.29
N CYS A 216 16.37 6.16 -3.69
CA CYS A 216 15.28 7.10 -3.85
C CYS A 216 15.29 7.61 -5.30
N HIS A 217 14.37 7.13 -6.14
CA HIS A 217 14.01 7.79 -7.40
C HIS A 217 12.82 8.73 -7.16
N ASP A 218 12.90 9.92 -7.75
CA ASP A 218 12.20 11.18 -7.44
C ASP A 218 10.66 11.22 -7.56
N SER A 219 9.95 10.12 -7.79
CA SER A 219 8.61 10.20 -8.39
C SER A 219 7.39 10.13 -7.44
N SER A 220 7.53 10.28 -6.11
CA SER A 220 6.34 10.53 -5.26
C SER A 220 6.68 10.95 -3.82
N ASN A 221 6.75 12.26 -3.59
CA ASN A 221 6.96 12.86 -2.27
C ASN A 221 5.65 13.09 -1.51
N THR A 222 4.75 12.12 -1.48
CA THR A 222 3.45 12.31 -0.81
C THR A 222 3.37 11.55 0.50
N ILE A 223 2.96 12.25 1.57
CA ILE A 223 2.62 11.62 2.84
C ILE A 223 1.26 10.94 2.72
N SER A 224 1.17 9.72 3.25
CA SER A 224 -0.09 8.99 3.41
C SER A 224 -0.29 8.58 4.86
N PRO A 225 -1.15 9.27 5.63
CA PRO A 225 -1.57 8.81 6.95
C PRO A 225 -2.35 7.52 6.77
N GLN A 226 -1.87 6.45 7.38
CA GLN A 226 -2.68 5.25 7.51
C GLN A 226 -3.75 5.54 8.57
N LYS A 227 -5.02 5.24 8.23
CA LYS A 227 -6.10 5.23 9.20
C LYS A 227 -5.65 4.30 10.33
N THR A 228 -5.66 4.77 11.57
CA THR A 228 -5.63 3.92 12.75
C THR A 228 -6.61 2.79 12.50
N ARG A 229 -6.09 1.54 12.39
CA ARG A 229 -6.94 0.37 12.55
C ARG A 229 -7.70 0.61 13.84
N THR A 230 -9.01 0.43 13.79
CA THR A 230 -9.92 0.51 14.92
C THR A 230 -9.39 -0.40 16.04
N ALA A 231 -8.53 0.13 16.90
CA ALA A 231 -8.56 -0.17 18.31
C ALA A 231 -9.80 0.57 18.78
N ARG A 232 -10.92 -0.17 18.89
CA ARG A 232 -11.96 0.22 19.83
C ARG A 232 -11.24 0.47 21.16
N ALA A 233 -11.43 1.67 21.70
CA ALA A 233 -10.84 2.20 22.92
C ALA A 233 -9.31 2.33 22.92
N MET A 234 -8.82 3.53 22.60
CA MET A 234 -7.77 4.11 23.44
C MET A 234 -8.26 5.47 23.91
N THR A 235 -8.56 5.45 25.19
CA THR A 235 -8.86 6.49 26.15
C THR A 235 -8.00 7.73 25.93
N VAL A 236 -8.65 8.87 26.00
CA VAL A 236 -8.06 10.18 26.23
C VAL A 236 -7.36 10.11 27.59
N ALA A 237 -6.03 10.17 27.61
CA ALA A 237 -5.35 10.54 28.85
C ALA A 237 -5.39 12.06 28.91
N GLU A 238 -6.15 12.58 29.89
CA GLU A 238 -5.90 13.89 30.49
C GLU A 238 -4.47 13.95 31.06
#